data_AF-U7QJB2-F1
#
_entry.id   AF-U7QJB2-F1
#
_cell.length_a   1.000
_cell.length_b   1.000
_cell.length_c   1.000
_cell.angle_alpha   90.00
_cell.angle_beta   90.00
_cell.angle_gamma   90.00
#
_symmetry.space_group_name_H-M   'P 1'
#
loop_
_entity.id
_entity.type
_entity.pdbx_description
1 polymer ?
#
loop_
_entity_poly.entity_id
_entity_poly.type
_entity_poly.pdbx_seq_one_letter_code
_entity_poly.pdbx_strand_id
1 'polypeptide(L)'
;MFKILSPGNRPQEMIRKLLFYQQYGVEEYYIYDPQGVELIGYWRIDEHLEEIEQINAWVSPRLQIRFELTENNLEIYRFSLQSNLNSVLNKNTNAPNKSVNEQKKP
;
A
#
# COMPACT_ATOMS: atom_id res chain seq x y z
N MET A 1 10.40 -4.75 6.44
CA MET A 1 11.52 -3.83 6.75
C MET A 1 11.36 -2.55 5.94
N PHE A 2 11.60 -1.39 6.54
CA PHE A 2 11.47 -0.09 5.85
C PHE A 2 12.78 0.69 5.96
N LYS A 3 13.34 1.14 4.83
CA LYS A 3 14.61 1.84 4.74
C LYS A 3 14.41 3.18 4.04
N ILE A 4 14.89 4.26 4.66
CA ILE A 4 15.00 5.57 4.03
C ILE A 4 16.42 5.73 3.50
N LEU A 5 16.57 6.16 2.24
CA LEU A 5 17.86 6.48 1.66
C LEU A 5 18.40 7.79 2.23
N SER A 6 19.71 7.82 2.42
CA SER A 6 20.47 9.02 2.74
C SER A 6 21.45 9.28 1.58
N PRO A 7 21.90 10.53 1.37
CA PRO A 7 22.79 10.89 0.27
C PRO A 7 24.11 10.09 0.20
N GLY A 8 24.53 9.49 1.32
CA GLY A 8 25.74 8.67 1.40
C GLY A 8 25.55 7.18 1.06
N ASN A 9 24.32 6.71 0.83
CA ASN A 9 24.10 5.30 0.51
C ASN A 9 24.66 4.95 -0.86
N ARG A 10 25.43 3.87 -0.92
CA ARG A 10 26.04 3.39 -2.16
C ARG A 10 25.19 2.30 -2.80
N PRO A 11 25.04 2.25 -4.13
CA PRO A 11 24.29 1.20 -4.82
C PRO A 11 24.72 -0.23 -4.42
N GLN A 12 26.03 -0.46 -4.28
CA GLN A 12 26.55 -1.78 -3.87
C GLN A 12 26.11 -2.18 -2.47
N GLU A 13 25.94 -1.22 -1.55
CA GLU A 13 25.44 -1.50 -0.20
C GLU A 13 23.95 -1.86 -0.22
N MET A 14 23.18 -1.28 -1.13
CA MET A 14 21.76 -1.60 -1.31
C MET A 14 21.58 -3.00 -1.89
N ILE A 15 22.39 -3.39 -2.87
CA ILE A 15 22.41 -4.77 -3.40
C ILE A 15 22.75 -5.77 -2.28
N ARG A 16 23.80 -5.49 -1.48
CA ARG A 16 24.17 -6.36 -0.35
C ARG A 16 23.04 -6.50 0.67
N LYS A 17 22.32 -5.42 0.97
CA LYS A 17 21.16 -5.45 1.87
C LYS A 17 20.02 -6.28 1.29
N LEU A 18 19.71 -6.13 0.00
CA LEU A 18 18.68 -6.92 -0.67
C LEU A 18 18.98 -8.43 -0.57
N LEU A 19 20.22 -8.83 -0.90
CA LEU A 19 20.66 -10.23 -0.79
C LEU A 19 20.62 -10.74 0.65
N PHE A 20 21.06 -9.93 1.61
CA PHE A 20 20.99 -10.25 3.04
C PHE A 20 19.52 -10.47 3.45
N TYR A 21 18.62 -9.55 3.15
CA TYR A 21 17.21 -9.68 3.54
C TYR A 21 16.50 -10.84 2.84
N GLN A 22 16.88 -11.15 1.60
CA GLN A 22 16.41 -12.35 0.92
C GLN A 22 16.82 -13.61 1.70
N GLN A 23 18.12 -13.74 2.04
CA GLN A 23 18.66 -14.89 2.77
C GLN A 23 18.02 -15.09 4.16
N TYR A 24 17.64 -14.02 4.85
CA TYR A 24 17.10 -14.08 6.21
C TYR A 24 15.56 -14.08 6.28
N GLY A 25 14.86 -14.36 5.17
CA GLY A 25 13.42 -14.58 5.21
C GLY A 25 12.58 -13.31 5.38
N VAL A 26 13.10 -12.12 5.06
CA VAL A 26 12.28 -10.89 5.08
C VAL A 26 11.13 -11.02 4.09
N GLU A 27 9.90 -10.78 4.56
CA GLU A 27 8.68 -10.92 3.74
C GLU A 27 8.37 -9.68 2.91
N GLU A 28 8.72 -8.50 3.42
CA GLU A 28 8.49 -7.20 2.75
C GLU A 28 9.69 -6.28 2.99
N TYR A 29 10.19 -5.64 1.93
CA TYR A 29 11.29 -4.69 2.00
C TYR A 29 11.00 -3.44 1.19
N TYR A 30 10.94 -2.29 1.85
CA TYR A 30 10.63 -1.00 1.23
C TYR A 30 11.82 -0.06 1.34
N ILE A 31 12.14 0.64 0.24
CA ILE A 31 13.20 1.63 0.15
C ILE A 31 12.60 2.94 -0.36
N TYR A 32 12.68 4.00 0.44
CA TYR A 32 12.23 5.33 0.04
C TYR A 32 13.41 6.28 -0.15
N ASP A 33 13.51 6.92 -1.31
CA ASP A 33 14.39 8.05 -1.58
C ASP A 33 13.64 9.38 -1.44
N PRO A 34 13.89 10.17 -0.38
CA PRO A 34 13.26 11.48 -0.22
C PRO A 34 13.81 12.55 -1.17
N GLN A 35 14.97 12.34 -1.80
CA GLN A 35 15.52 13.30 -2.76
C GLN A 35 14.84 13.17 -4.13
N GLY A 36 14.64 11.93 -4.58
CA GLY A 36 13.91 11.63 -5.81
C GLY A 36 12.40 11.51 -5.65
N VAL A 37 11.88 11.46 -4.41
CA VAL A 37 10.49 11.11 -4.09
C VAL A 37 10.12 9.76 -4.74
N GLU A 38 10.98 8.77 -4.54
CA GLU A 38 10.87 7.45 -5.16
C GLU A 38 10.70 6.38 -4.09
N LEU A 39 9.77 5.46 -4.30
CA LEU A 39 9.56 4.30 -3.44
C LEU A 39 9.75 3.05 -4.28
N ILE A 40 10.63 2.16 -3.81
CA ILE A 40 10.78 0.81 -4.35
C ILE A 40 10.33 -0.16 -3.27
N GLY A 41 9.54 -1.14 -3.66
CA GLY A 41 9.06 -2.18 -2.77
C GLY A 41 9.41 -3.55 -3.30
N TYR A 42 9.73 -4.45 -2.38
CA TYR A 42 9.90 -5.86 -2.64
C TYR A 42 9.00 -6.66 -1.70
N TRP A 43 8.44 -7.74 -2.23
CA TRP A 43 7.68 -8.71 -1.46
C TRP A 43 8.22 -10.12 -1.75
N ARG A 44 8.06 -11.00 -0.77
CA ARG A 44 8.57 -12.35 -0.87
C ARG A 44 7.63 -13.23 -1.69
N ILE A 45 8.18 -13.85 -2.72
CA ILE A 45 7.58 -14.97 -3.46
C ILE A 45 8.57 -16.13 -3.32
N ASP A 46 8.11 -17.21 -2.69
CA ASP A 46 8.95 -18.35 -2.29
C ASP A 46 10.21 -17.89 -1.52
N GLU A 47 11.40 -18.15 -2.08
CA GLU A 47 12.68 -17.81 -1.46
C GLU A 47 13.25 -16.46 -1.90
N HIS A 48 12.52 -15.73 -2.75
CA HIS A 48 13.02 -14.53 -3.41
C HIS A 48 12.27 -13.26 -3.02
N LEU A 49 13.00 -12.15 -2.93
CA LEU A 49 12.41 -10.82 -2.87
C LEU A 49 12.21 -10.32 -4.30
N GLU A 50 10.97 -10.29 -4.75
CA GLU A 50 10.59 -9.78 -6.06
C GLU A 50 10.11 -8.33 -5.95
N GLU A 51 10.35 -7.54 -6.98
CA GLU A 51 9.93 -6.14 -7.02
C GLU A 51 8.41 -6.02 -7.18
N ILE A 52 7.81 -5.04 -6.50
CA ILE A 52 6.41 -4.69 -6.64
C ILE A 52 6.28 -3.66 -7.76
N GLU A 53 5.87 -4.09 -8.95
CA GLU A 53 5.78 -3.22 -10.13
C GLU A 53 4.87 -1.99 -9.92
N GLN A 54 3.74 -2.17 -9.22
CA GLN A 54 2.81 -1.08 -8.86
C GLN A 54 2.88 -0.79 -7.37
N ILE A 55 3.98 -0.15 -6.96
CA ILE A 55 4.23 0.20 -5.57
C ILE A 55 3.42 1.41 -5.07
N ASN A 56 3.02 2.31 -5.98
CA ASN A 56 2.16 3.42 -5.60
C ASN A 56 0.74 2.92 -5.28
N ALA A 57 0.16 3.39 -4.17
CA ALA A 57 -1.06 2.89 -3.57
C ALA A 57 -1.01 1.42 -3.11
N TRP A 58 0.17 0.79 -3.06
CA TRP A 58 0.34 -0.57 -2.54
C TRP A 58 -0.05 -0.63 -1.06
N VAL A 59 -0.84 -1.64 -0.71
CA VAL A 59 -1.19 -1.95 0.68
C VAL A 59 -0.34 -3.13 1.14
N SER A 60 0.57 -2.89 2.08
CA SER A 60 1.35 -3.95 2.74
C SER A 60 0.39 -4.95 3.42
N PRO A 61 0.37 -6.23 3.00
CA PRO A 61 -0.45 -7.26 3.63
C PRO A 61 -0.11 -7.47 5.11
N ARG A 62 1.17 -7.31 5.50
CA ARG A 62 1.64 -7.56 6.86
C ARG A 62 1.43 -6.37 7.78
N LEU A 63 1.70 -5.17 7.28
CA LEU A 63 1.63 -3.94 8.08
C LEU A 63 0.26 -3.29 8.05
N GLN A 64 -0.58 -3.64 7.06
CA GLN A 64 -1.87 -2.99 6.84
C GLN A 64 -1.72 -1.47 6.67
N ILE A 65 -0.73 -1.09 5.87
CA ILE A 65 -0.36 0.28 5.57
C ILE A 65 -0.35 0.46 4.06
N ARG A 66 -0.93 1.57 3.59
CA ARG A 66 -0.88 1.99 2.19
C ARG A 66 0.17 3.07 2.00
N PHE A 67 1.02 2.88 1.00
CA PHE A 67 2.02 3.85 0.58
C PHE A 67 1.49 4.64 -0.62
N GLU A 68 1.53 5.97 -0.56
CA GLU A 68 1.16 6.83 -1.67
C GLU A 68 2.24 7.87 -1.93
N LEU A 69 2.82 7.85 -3.12
CA LEU A 69 3.70 8.91 -3.58
C LEU A 69 2.85 10.09 -4.06
N THR A 70 3.18 11.27 -3.52
CA THR A 70 2.70 12.57 -3.98
C THR A 70 3.80 13.27 -4.78
N GLU A 71 3.53 14.46 -5.30
CA GLU A 71 4.54 15.26 -6.01
C GLU A 71 5.78 15.58 -5.17
N ASN A 72 5.64 15.65 -3.84
CA ASN A 72 6.70 16.17 -2.96
C ASN A 72 7.11 15.20 -1.86
N ASN A 73 6.34 14.14 -1.59
CA ASN A 73 6.59 13.26 -0.46
C ASN A 73 5.91 11.89 -0.58
N LEU A 74 6.33 10.95 0.26
CA LEU A 74 5.61 9.72 0.56
C LEU A 74 4.62 9.92 1.70
N GLU A 75 3.35 9.65 1.44
CA GLU A 75 2.29 9.57 2.44
C GLU A 75 2.00 8.13 2.83
N ILE A 76 1.65 7.94 4.10
CA ILE A 76 1.47 6.63 4.72
C ILE A 76 0.12 6.60 5.42
N TYR A 77 -0.75 5.72 4.95
CA TYR A 77 -2.11 5.57 5.47
C TYR A 77 -2.27 4.24 6.18
N ARG A 78 -2.85 4.23 7.37
CA ARG A 78 -3.25 2.97 8.03
C ARG A 78 -4.50 2.43 7.36
N PHE A 79 -4.41 1.25 6.76
CA PHE A 79 -5.51 0.57 6.10
C PHE A 79 -6.08 -0.51 7.02
N SER A 80 -7.14 -0.23 7.78
CA SER A 80 -7.85 -1.30 8.48
C SER A 80 -8.99 -1.84 7.62
N LEU A 81 -9.13 -3.16 7.54
CA LEU A 81 -10.28 -3.79 6.86
C LEU A 81 -11.63 -3.32 7.46
N GLN A 82 -11.64 -2.97 8.74
CA GLN A 82 -12.83 -2.52 9.45
C GLN A 82 -13.26 -1.09 9.07
N SER A 83 -12.33 -0.18 8.75
CA SER A 83 -12.68 1.16 8.27
C SER A 83 -13.24 1.14 6.85
N ASN A 84 -12.79 0.19 6.01
CA ASN A 84 -13.30 0.01 4.65
C ASN A 84 -14.73 -0.57 4.62
N LEU A 85 -15.01 -1.59 5.43
CA LEU A 85 -16.36 -2.16 5.54
C LEU A 85 -17.39 -1.11 5.96
N ASN A 86 -17.08 -0.27 6.95
CA ASN A 86 -17.98 0.82 7.35
C ASN A 86 -18.20 1.85 6.23
N SER A 87 -17.17 2.16 5.44
CA SER A 87 -17.27 3.07 4.29
C SER A 87 -18.16 2.49 3.18
N VAL A 88 -18.04 1.19 2.88
CA VAL A 88 -18.87 0.51 1.87
C VAL A 88 -20.31 0.35 2.35
N LEU A 89 -20.54 -0.02 3.61
CA LEU A 89 -21.89 -0.10 4.18
C LEU A 89 -22.60 1.26 4.19
N ASN A 90 -21.90 2.33 4.60
CA ASN A 90 -22.49 3.67 4.68
C ASN A 90 -22.75 4.31 3.30
N LYS A 91 -22.06 3.88 2.24
CA LYS A 91 -22.33 4.31 0.87
C LYS A 91 -23.56 3.63 0.27
N ASN A 92 -23.88 2.42 0.71
CA ASN A 92 -25.03 1.65 0.22
C ASN A 92 -26.37 1.98 0.94
N THR A 93 -26.35 2.77 2.02
CA THR A 93 -27.57 3.16 2.76
C THR A 93 -28.17 4.50 2.31
N ASN A 94 -27.53 5.22 1.38
CA ASN A 94 -28.00 6.52 0.87
C ASN A 94 -28.47 6.45 -0.60
N ALA A 95 -29.14 5.37 -1.01
CA ALA A 95 -29.92 5.39 -2.25
C ALA A 95 -31.33 5.97 -1.93
N PRO A 96 -31.79 7.03 -2.62
CA PRO A 96 -33.15 7.51 -2.44
C PRO A 96 -34.10 6.47 -3.02
N ASN A 97 -34.90 5.83 -2.17
CA ASN A 97 -36.04 5.01 -2.60
C ASN A 97 -36.96 5.90 -3.47
N LYS A 98 -36.84 5.77 -4.80
CA LYS A 98 -37.80 6.29 -5.75
C LYS A 98 -38.63 5.14 -6.30
N SER A 99 -39.93 5.41 -6.32
CA SER A 99 -41.03 4.80 -7.08
C SER A 99 -41.51 3.41 -6.66
N VAL A 100 -42.80 3.06 -6.71
CA VAL A 100 -44.13 3.68 -6.97
C VAL A 100 -45.07 2.49 -6.70
N ASN A 101 -46.28 2.71 -6.14
CA ASN A 101 -47.46 2.08 -6.74
C ASN A 101 -48.78 2.72 -6.30
N GLU A 102 -49.55 3.00 -7.34
CA GLU A 102 -50.87 3.60 -7.38
C GLU A 102 -51.97 2.68 -6.83
N GLN A 103 -52.96 3.35 -6.24
CA GLN A 103 -54.40 3.13 -6.37
C GLN A 103 -54.98 1.72 -6.06
N LYS A 104 -55.83 1.67 -5.03
CA LYS A 104 -57.22 1.23 -5.23
C LYS A 104 -58.20 1.87 -4.24
N LYS A 105 -59.22 2.47 -4.85
CA LYS A 105 -60.42 3.13 -4.34
C LYS A 105 -61.30 2.20 -3.47
N PRO A 106 -62.30 2.76 -2.77
CA PRO A 106 -63.65 2.78 -3.36
C PRO A 106 -64.18 4.19 -3.70
#